data_AF-A0A2W4QES5-F1
#
_entry.id   AF-A0A2W4QES5-F1
#
_cell.length_a   1.000
_cell.length_b   1.000
_cell.length_c   1.000
_cell.angle_alpha   90.00
_cell.angle_beta   90.00
_cell.angle_gamma   90.00
#
_symmetry.space_group_name_H-M   'P 1'
#
loop_
_entity.id
_entity.type
_entity.pdbx_description
1 polymer ?
#
loop_
_entity_poly.entity_id
_entity_poly.type
_entity_poly.pdbx_seq_one_letter_code
_entity_poly.pdbx_strand_id
1 'polypeptide(L)'
;MSTDDMYLQREGYTFIRVEPTEVAREIESLKLLIHIAEEKITALKLTASRIGKESEEAAEDIMDDINDIEMAVDDLQVYLERLRNIPCTDSKIR
;
A
#
# COMPACT_ATOMS: atom_id res chain seq x y z
N MET A 1 -21.70 12.69 13.25
CA MET A 1 -20.62 12.15 14.10
C MET A 1 -19.93 13.35 14.72
N SER A 2 -19.84 13.40 16.04
CA SER A 2 -19.18 14.49 16.77
C SER A 2 -17.67 14.37 16.54
N THR A 3 -17.00 15.47 16.22
CA THR A 3 -15.54 15.53 16.02
C THR A 3 -14.73 15.21 17.27
N ASP A 4 -15.37 15.19 18.44
CA ASP A 4 -14.75 14.88 19.73
C ASP A 4 -14.37 13.40 19.88
N ASP A 5 -14.91 12.49 19.05
CA ASP A 5 -14.60 11.05 19.12
C ASP A 5 -13.32 10.64 18.37
N MET A 6 -12.82 11.47 17.44
CA MET A 6 -11.67 11.14 16.58
C MET A 6 -10.32 11.56 17.17
N TYR A 7 -10.29 12.59 18.00
CA TYR A 7 -9.06 13.22 18.47
C TYR A 7 -8.95 13.19 19.99
N LEU A 8 -7.82 12.69 20.49
CA LEU A 8 -7.45 12.79 21.89
C LEU A 8 -6.38 13.89 22.02
N GLN A 9 -6.68 14.97 22.74
CA GLN A 9 -5.69 16.01 23.04
C GLN A 9 -5.13 15.80 24.46
N ARG A 10 -3.80 15.70 24.60
CA ARG A 10 -3.09 15.64 25.89
C ARG A 10 -1.77 16.39 25.81
N GLU A 11 -1.49 17.23 26.82
CA GLU A 11 -0.18 17.87 27.02
C GLU A 11 0.42 18.60 25.79
N GLY A 12 -0.42 19.22 24.97
CA GLY A 12 0.03 19.92 23.75
C GLY A 12 0.20 19.03 22.52
N TYR A 13 -0.14 17.74 22.63
CA TYR A 13 -0.17 16.78 21.53
C TYR A 13 -1.61 16.42 21.14
N THR A 14 -1.83 16.25 19.84
CA THR A 14 -3.08 15.74 19.27
C THR A 14 -2.85 14.34 18.74
N PHE A 15 -3.57 13.37 19.31
CA PHE A 15 -3.56 11.98 18.89
C PHE A 15 -4.83 11.68 18.10
N ILE A 16 -4.72 10.86 17.06
CA ILE A 16 -5.85 10.32 16.33
C ILE A 16 -6.18 8.96 16.93
N ARG A 17 -7.44 8.75 17.31
CA ARG A 17 -7.90 7.45 17.79
C ARG A 17 -8.05 6.53 16.57
N VAL A 18 -7.35 5.39 16.60
CA VAL A 18 -7.39 4.40 15.52
C VAL A 18 -7.90 3.09 16.09
N GLU A 19 -8.92 2.50 15.47
CA GLU A 19 -9.47 1.21 15.88
C GLU A 19 -8.54 0.08 15.40
N PRO A 20 -7.98 -0.76 16.30
CA PRO A 20 -6.97 -1.77 15.93
C PRO A 20 -7.43 -2.76 14.87
N THR A 21 -8.73 -3.10 14.85
CA THR A 21 -9.33 -4.01 13.87
C THR A 21 -9.41 -3.39 12.48
N GLU A 22 -9.58 -2.07 12.38
CA GLU A 22 -9.57 -1.35 11.12
C GLU A 22 -8.15 -1.30 10.55
N VAL A 23 -7.14 -1.03 11.39
CA VAL A 23 -5.72 -1.07 11.00
C VAL A 23 -5.32 -2.47 10.51
N ALA A 24 -5.71 -3.51 11.25
CA ALA A 24 -5.41 -4.89 10.87
C ALA A 24 -6.04 -5.25 9.51
N ARG A 25 -7.29 -4.82 9.27
CA ARG A 25 -7.95 -5.02 7.97
C ARG A 25 -7.23 -4.28 6.86
N GLU A 26 -6.87 -3.02 7.08
CA GLU A 26 -6.17 -2.20 6.10
C GLU A 26 -4.80 -2.81 5.73
N ILE A 27 -4.06 -3.32 6.72
CA ILE A 27 -2.81 -4.05 6.50
C ILE A 27 -3.00 -5.25 5.58
N GLU A 28 -4.04 -6.07 5.80
CA GLU A 28 -4.33 -7.22 4.94
C GLU A 28 -4.80 -6.80 3.53
N SER A 29 -5.59 -5.72 3.43
CA SER A 29 -6.01 -5.16 2.15
C SER A 29 -4.82 -4.66 1.32
N LEU A 30 -3.88 -3.94 1.95
CA LEU A 30 -2.67 -3.46 1.28
C LEU A 30 -1.77 -4.61 0.83
N LYS A 31 -1.59 -5.64 1.66
CA LYS A 31 -0.83 -6.84 1.26
C LYS A 31 -1.43 -7.49 0.01
N LEU A 32 -2.75 -7.63 -0.03
CA LEU A 32 -3.45 -8.21 -1.18
C LEU A 32 -3.29 -7.33 -2.44
N LEU A 33 -3.42 -6.02 -2.30
CA LEU A 33 -3.25 -5.08 -3.43
C LEU A 33 -1.84 -5.11 -3.99
N ILE A 34 -0.82 -5.07 -3.13
CA ILE A 34 0.59 -5.19 -3.53
C ILE A 34 0.80 -6.51 -4.28
N HIS A 35 0.30 -7.61 -3.73
CA HIS A 35 0.44 -8.92 -4.37
C HIS A 35 -0.20 -8.97 -5.77
N ILE A 36 -1.42 -8.46 -5.92
CA ILE A 36 -2.11 -8.39 -7.23
C ILE A 36 -1.33 -7.51 -8.21
N ALA A 37 -0.75 -6.40 -7.74
CA ALA A 37 0.06 -5.51 -8.57
C ALA A 37 1.35 -6.19 -9.05
N GLU A 38 2.05 -6.91 -8.18
CA GLU A 38 3.24 -7.71 -8.52
C GLU A 38 2.94 -8.81 -9.54
N GLU A 39 1.80 -9.50 -9.40
CA GLU A 39 1.33 -10.48 -10.39
C GLU A 39 1.05 -9.81 -11.74
N LYS A 40 0.41 -8.64 -11.75
CA LYS A 40 0.18 -7.85 -12.97
C LYS A 40 1.48 -7.41 -13.64
N ILE A 41 2.45 -6.88 -12.87
CA ILE A 41 3.77 -6.51 -13.38
C ILE A 41 4.43 -7.72 -14.04
N THR A 42 4.37 -8.88 -13.41
CA THR A 42 4.92 -10.13 -13.96
C THR A 42 4.26 -10.49 -15.29
N ALA A 43 2.93 -10.40 -15.38
CA ALA A 43 2.19 -10.66 -16.61
C ALA A 43 2.50 -9.64 -17.73
N LEU A 44 2.65 -8.36 -17.39
CA LEU A 44 3.02 -7.31 -18.34
C LEU A 44 4.44 -7.49 -18.85
N LYS A 45 5.41 -7.83 -17.99
CA LYS A 45 6.80 -8.13 -18.40
C LYS A 45 6.86 -9.29 -19.39
N LEU A 46 6.06 -10.34 -19.17
CA LEU A 46 5.93 -11.45 -20.12
C LEU A 46 5.31 -11.00 -21.46
N THR A 47 4.32 -10.11 -21.41
CA THR A 47 3.66 -9.55 -22.60
C THR A 47 4.63 -8.68 -23.40
N ALA A 48 5.34 -7.75 -22.75
CA ALA A 48 6.37 -6.91 -23.36
C ALA A 48 7.47 -7.74 -24.03
N SER A 49 7.94 -8.81 -23.38
CA SER A 49 8.95 -9.72 -23.96
C SER A 49 8.46 -10.44 -25.23
N ARG A 50 7.17 -10.74 -25.31
CA ARG A 50 6.57 -11.37 -26.51
C ARG A 50 6.40 -10.36 -27.64
N ILE A 51 5.86 -9.18 -27.33
CA ILE A 51 5.58 -8.12 -28.31
C ILE A 51 6.86 -7.44 -28.79
N GLY A 52 7.89 -7.31 -27.96
CA GLY A 52 9.17 -6.70 -28.34
C GLY A 52 9.91 -7.42 -29.48
N LYS A 53 9.49 -8.63 -29.84
CA LYS A 53 9.96 -9.33 -31.05
C LYS A 53 9.28 -8.84 -32.33
N GLU A 54 8.12 -8.22 -32.20
CA GLU A 54 7.24 -7.75 -33.29
C GLU A 54 7.26 -6.22 -33.39
N SER A 55 7.33 -5.51 -32.25
CA SER A 55 7.36 -4.04 -32.17
C SER A 55 8.09 -3.59 -30.90
N GLU A 56 9.16 -2.82 -31.07
CA GLU A 56 9.95 -2.24 -29.97
C GLU A 56 9.18 -1.11 -29.28
N GLU A 57 8.56 -0.21 -30.05
CA GLU A 57 7.74 0.91 -29.55
C GLU A 57 6.60 0.41 -28.64
N ALA A 58 5.88 -0.63 -29.06
CA ALA A 58 4.79 -1.19 -28.25
C ALA A 58 5.30 -1.91 -26.98
N ALA A 59 6.55 -2.39 -26.98
CA ALA A 59 7.16 -2.96 -25.79
C ALA A 59 7.62 -1.85 -24.83
N GLU A 60 8.09 -0.70 -25.33
CA GLU A 60 8.42 0.48 -24.54
C GLU A 60 7.18 1.04 -23.83
N ASP A 61 6.05 1.19 -24.52
CA ASP A 61 4.79 1.65 -23.92
C ASP A 61 4.35 0.78 -22.71
N ILE A 62 4.50 -0.54 -22.83
CA ILE A 62 4.17 -1.48 -21.74
C ILE A 62 5.17 -1.36 -20.58
N MET A 63 6.44 -1.06 -20.88
CA MET A 63 7.46 -0.85 -19.86
C MET A 63 7.19 0.44 -19.07
N ASP A 64 6.67 1.49 -19.70
CA ASP A 64 6.23 2.69 -19.01
C ASP A 64 5.06 2.40 -18.05
N ASP A 65 4.04 1.65 -18.50
CA ASP A 65 2.95 1.18 -17.64
C ASP A 65 3.46 0.33 -16.45
N ILE A 66 4.47 -0.52 -16.68
CA ILE A 66 5.11 -1.31 -15.61
C ILE A 66 5.78 -0.40 -14.59
N ASN A 67 6.52 0.61 -15.04
CA ASN A 67 7.21 1.55 -14.15
C ASN A 67 6.22 2.33 -13.27
N ASP A 68 5.10 2.76 -13.83
CA ASP A 68 4.05 3.45 -13.09
C ASP A 68 3.43 2.55 -12.00
N ILE A 69 3.18 1.28 -12.31
CA ILE A 69 2.67 0.32 -11.33
C ILE A 69 3.73 0.02 -10.26
N GLU A 70 4.99 -0.15 -10.63
CA GLU A 70 6.09 -0.37 -9.69
C GLU A 70 6.23 0.80 -8.70
N MET A 71 6.16 2.04 -9.18
CA MET A 71 6.17 3.23 -8.33
C MET A 71 4.97 3.25 -7.36
N ALA A 72 3.78 2.89 -7.83
CA ALA A 72 2.61 2.78 -6.96
C ALA A 72 2.75 1.66 -5.91
N VAL A 73 3.39 0.54 -6.26
CA VAL A 73 3.69 -0.55 -5.31
C VAL A 73 4.64 -0.08 -4.22
N ASP A 74 5.70 0.66 -4.57
CA ASP A 74 6.64 1.21 -3.60
C ASP A 74 5.94 2.14 -2.60
N ASP A 75 5.05 3.02 -3.07
CA ASP A 75 4.24 3.89 -2.21
C ASP A 75 3.34 3.10 -1.26
N LEU A 76 2.70 2.03 -1.76
CA LEU A 76 1.87 1.13 -0.95
C LEU A 76 2.70 0.39 0.10
N GLN A 77 3.92 -0.03 -0.23
CA GLN A 77 4.83 -0.68 0.71
C GLN A 77 5.25 0.27 1.84
N VAL A 78 5.57 1.53 1.52
CA VAL A 78 5.86 2.57 2.51
C VAL A 78 4.66 2.79 3.44
N TYR A 79 3.45 2.86 2.88
CA TYR A 79 2.24 3.03 3.69
C TYR A 79 1.97 1.82 4.59
N LEU A 80 2.15 0.60 4.07
CA LEU A 80 2.04 -0.64 4.83
C LEU A 80 3.04 -0.69 6.00
N GLU A 81 4.28 -0.27 5.78
CA GLU A 81 5.30 -0.19 6.84
C GLU A 81 4.89 0.81 7.93
N ARG A 82 4.35 1.98 7.55
CA ARG A 82 3.83 2.96 8.51
C ARG A 82 2.73 2.38 9.38
N LEU A 83 1.77 1.65 8.78
CA LEU A 83 0.69 1.00 9.54
C LEU A 83 1.20 -0.09 10.49
N ARG A 84 2.18 -0.89 10.06
CA ARG A 84 2.81 -1.92 10.91
C ARG A 84 3.56 -1.34 12.11
N ASN A 85 4.04 -0.10 11.99
CA ASN A 85 4.75 0.60 13.05
C ASN A 85 3.81 1.37 14.01
N ILE A 86 2.49 1.34 13.79
CA ILE A 86 1.53 1.85 14.78
C ILE A 86 1.61 0.95 16.02
N PRO A 87 1.86 1.50 17.22
CA PRO A 87 1.93 0.70 18.44
C PRO A 87 0.58 0.04 18.71
N CYS A 88 0.47 -1.27 18.44
CA CYS A 88 -0.66 -2.05 18.90
C CYS A 88 -0.58 -2.17 20.43
N THR A 89 -1.55 -1.61 21.12
CA THR A 89 -1.70 -1.77 22.57
C THR A 89 -2.11 -3.20 22.92
N ASP A 90 -1.15 -4.14 22.84
CA ASP A 90 -1.13 -5.35 23.68
C ASP A 90 -0.39 -5.08 25.00
N SER A 91 -0.31 -3.81 25.38
CA SER A 91 0.20 -3.40 26.68
C SER A 91 -0.95 -3.50 27.68
N LYS A 92 -1.02 -4.67 28.32
CA LYS A 92 -1.76 -4.94 29.55
C LYS A 92 -2.01 -3.66 30.36
N ILE A 93 -3.25 -3.20 30.36
CA ILE A 93 -3.77 -2.37 31.44
C ILE A 93 -3.67 -3.25 32.69
N ARG A 94 -2.65 -3.02 33.51
CA ARG A 94 -2.53 -3.49 34.89
C ARG A 94 -2.63 -2.29 35.80
#